data_AF-A0A939L769-F1
#
_entry.id   AF-A0A939L769-F1
#
_cell.length_a   1.000
_cell.length_b   1.000
_cell.length_c   1.000
_cell.angle_alpha   90.00
_cell.angle_beta   90.00
_cell.angle_gamma   90.00
#
_symmetry.space_group_name_H-M   'P 1'
#
loop_
_entity.id
_entity.type
_entity.pdbx_description
1 polymer ?
#
loop_
_entity_poly.entity_id
_entity_poly.type
_entity_poly.pdbx_seq_one_letter_code
_entity_poly.pdbx_strand_id
1 'polypeptide(L)' 'MDENTRYQVLRNDEEQYSLWPADLEVPAGWQPVGKEGTEAECTAYVDEVWTD' A
#
# COMPACT_ATOMS: atom_id res chain seq x y z
N MET A 1 8.21 -4.58 -19.11
CA MET A 1 7.54 -4.86 -17.83
C MET A 1 8.29 -3.99 -16.84
N ASP A 2 7.67 -2.95 -16.34
CA ASP A 2 8.35 -1.88 -15.62
C ASP A 2 8.68 -2.37 -14.20
N GLU A 3 9.91 -2.90 -14.05
CA GLU A 3 10.48 -3.46 -12.81
C GLU A 3 10.72 -2.40 -11.72
N ASN A 4 10.19 -1.19 -11.89
CA ASN A 4 10.43 -0.04 -11.02
C ASN A 4 9.13 0.59 -10.49
N THR A 5 7.96 -0.01 -10.76
CA THR A 5 6.70 0.47 -10.20
C THR A 5 6.71 0.22 -8.70
N ARG A 6 6.79 1.31 -7.93
CA ARG A 6 6.66 1.26 -6.48
C ARG A 6 5.19 1.33 -6.12
N TYR A 7 4.83 0.54 -5.12
CA TYR A 7 3.53 0.53 -4.48
C TYR A 7 3.66 1.08 -3.08
N GLN A 8 2.58 1.64 -2.58
CA GLN A 8 2.41 2.08 -1.22
C GLN A 8 1.17 1.42 -0.65
N VAL A 9 1.20 1.12 0.64
CA VAL A 9 0.04 0.61 1.34
C VAL A 9 -0.77 1.81 1.83
N LEU A 10 -2.03 1.87 1.41
CA LEU A 10 -3.00 2.84 1.88
C LEU A 10 -3.94 2.18 2.88
N ARG A 11 -4.41 2.98 3.83
CA ARG A 11 -5.46 2.62 4.78
C ARG A 11 -6.56 3.67 4.74
N ASN A 12 -7.82 3.24 4.82
CA ASN A 12 -8.96 4.12 5.00
C ASN A 12 -9.43 4.16 6.47
N ASP A 13 -10.43 5.01 6.73
CA ASP A 13 -11.05 5.16 8.07
C ASP A 13 -11.74 3.87 8.54
N GLU A 14 -12.13 2.99 7.62
CA GLU A 14 -12.74 1.68 7.87
C GLU A 14 -11.70 0.56 8.12
N GLU A 15 -10.42 0.93 8.32
CA GLU A 15 -9.30 0.00 8.60
C GLU A 15 -9.04 -1.02 7.49
N GLN A 16 -9.46 -0.73 6.27
CA GLN A 16 -9.16 -1.51 5.08
C GLN A 16 -7.83 -1.10 4.49
N TYR A 17 -7.05 -2.08 4.04
CA TYR A 17 -5.76 -1.88 3.40
C TYR A 17 -5.88 -2.05 1.88
N SER A 18 -5.20 -1.19 1.12
CA SER A 18 -5.14 -1.30 -0.34
C SER A 18 -3.75 -0.97 -0.86
N LEU A 19 -3.32 -1.69 -1.89
CA LEU A 19 -2.06 -1.43 -2.60
C LEU A 19 -2.32 -0.39 -3.68
N TRP A 20 -1.62 0.74 -3.60
CA TRP A 20 -1.74 1.84 -4.56
C TRP A 20 -0.38 2.16 -5.17
N PRO A 21 -0.29 2.54 -6.44
CA PRO A 21 0.97 2.98 -7.02
C PRO A 21 1.51 4.23 -6.30
N ALA A 22 2.78 4.23 -5.90
CA ALA A 22 3.41 5.36 -5.22
C ALA A 22 3.61 6.57 -6.14
N ASP A 23 3.59 6.36 -7.46
CA ASP A 23 3.69 7.41 -8.49
C ASP A 23 2.35 8.15 -8.72
N LEU A 24 1.23 7.60 -8.22
CA LEU A 24 -0.10 8.20 -8.37
C LEU A 24 -0.51 8.96 -7.11
N GLU A 25 -1.30 10.01 -7.32
CA GLU A 25 -1.92 10.76 -6.21
C GLU A 25 -2.84 9.85 -5.40
N VAL A 26 -2.79 10.00 -4.08
CA VAL A 26 -3.60 9.20 -3.15
C VAL A 26 -5.06 9.66 -3.20
N PRO A 27 -6.03 8.76 -3.43
CA PRO A 27 -7.44 9.13 -3.47
C PRO A 27 -7.92 9.69 -2.12
N ALA A 28 -8.86 10.64 -2.17
CA ALA A 28 -9.46 11.20 -0.98
C ALA A 28 -10.14 10.13 -0.11
N GLY A 29 -9.92 10.19 1.20
CA GLY A 29 -10.41 9.17 2.16
C GLY A 29 -9.43 8.02 2.40
N TRP A 30 -8.32 7.97 1.67
CA TRP A 30 -7.22 7.04 1.91
C TRP A 30 -5.99 7.78 2.43
N GLN A 31 -5.23 7.10 3.28
CA GLN A 31 -3.99 7.62 3.86
C GLN A 31 -2.86 6.59 3.75
N PRO A 32 -1.66 7.00 3.33
CA PRO A 32 -0.51 6.10 3.29
C PRO A 32 -0.11 5.69 4.70
N VAL A 33 0.12 4.39 4.91
CA VAL A 33 0.53 3.84 6.21
C VAL A 33 2.04 3.94 6.46
N GLY A 34 2.78 4.54 5.52
CA GLY A 34 4.24 4.69 5.59
C GLY A 34 5.03 3.47 5.10
N LYS A 35 4.36 2.46 4.52
CA LYS A 35 5.01 1.35 3.80
C LYS A 35 4.94 1.59 2.30
N GLU A 36 6.12 1.66 1.67
CA GLU A 36 6.30 1.78 0.23
C GLU A 36 7.40 0.83 -0.23
N GLY A 37 7.28 0.26 -1.43
CA GLY A 37 8.25 -0.70 -1.96
C GLY A 37 7.73 -1.40 -3.20
N THR A 38 8.27 -2.58 -3.48
CA THR A 38 7.71 -3.46 -4.52
C THR A 38 6.33 -4.01 -4.10
N GLU A 39 5.55 -4.49 -5.07
CA GLU A 39 4.26 -5.16 -4.79
C GLU A 39 4.45 -6.29 -3.77
N ALA A 40 5.51 -7.08 -3.91
CA ALA A 40 5.85 -8.17 -3.00
C ALA A 40 6.16 -7.69 -1.57
N GLU A 41 6.97 -6.63 -1.41
CA GLU A 41 7.29 -6.08 -0.09
C GLU A 41 6.07 -5.47 0.61
N CYS A 42 5.19 -4.82 -0.15
CA CYS A 42 3.98 -4.22 0.39
C CYS A 42 2.95 -5.31 0.74
N THR A 43 2.80 -6.35 -0.08
CA THR A 43 1.92 -7.49 0.20
C THR A 43 2.39 -8.26 1.44
N ALA A 44 3.69 -8.53 1.57
CA ALA A 44 4.25 -9.20 2.75
C ALA A 44 4.03 -8.39 4.03
N TYR A 45 4.14 -7.05 3.95
CA TYR A 45 3.84 -6.17 5.08
C TYR A 45 2.36 -6.20 5.45
N VAL A 46 1.45 -6.17 4.48
CA VAL A 46 0.01 -6.28 4.76
C VAL A 46 -0.30 -7.63 5.41
N ASP A 47 0.28 -8.73 4.92
CA ASP A 47 0.10 -10.08 5.51
C ASP A 47 0.60 -10.16 6.96
N GLU A 48 1.75 -9.54 7.27
CA GLU A 48 2.30 -9.47 8.63
C GLU A 48 1.49 -8.57 9.58
N VAL A 49 0.90 -7.48 9.06
CA VAL A 49 0.11 -6.54 9.86
C VAL A 49 -1.33 -7.03 10.06
N TRP A 50 -1.89 -7.77 9.09
CA TRP A 50 -3.28 -8.20 9.07
C TRP A 50 -3.49 -9.63 9.59
N THR A 51 -2.60 -10.09 10.46
CA THR A 51 -2.72 -11.39 11.18
C THR A 51 -3.60 -11.36 12.44
N ASP A 52 -4.21 -10.22 12.80
CA ASP A 52 -5.12 -10.08 13.95
C ASP A 52 -6.60 -10.28 13.55
#